data_AF-A0A5I5E0N5-F1
#
_entry.id   AF-A0A5I5E0N5-F1
#
_cell.length_a   1.000
_cell.length_b   1.000
_cell.length_c   1.000
_cell.angle_alpha   90.00
_cell.angle_beta   90.00
_cell.angle_gamma   90.00
#
_symmetry.space_group_name_H-M   'P 1'
#
loop_
_entity.id
_entity.type
_entity.pdbx_description
1 polymer ?
#
loop_
_entity_poly.entity_id
_entity_poly.type
_entity_poly.pdbx_seq_one_letter_code
_entity_poly.pdbx_strand_id
1 'polypeptide(L)'
;MTNKNMSGIHAWQRNRVENSASLVKRAIDVLLSGGLRISLTTVVLASKSVDPTGKGVSASTILRNRQCHAMYKKHATLSGSSQKKLTISDTELNDPTASELRRAYLLASKSKTALIAKVILLERELENCEIQNGNLREKILSLQLPHL
;
A
#
# COMPACT_ATOMS: atom_id res chain seq x y z
N MET A 1 9.48 -47.13 23.51
CA MET A 1 9.23 -45.69 23.25
C MET A 1 10.55 -45.07 22.80
N THR A 2 10.76 -44.91 21.50
CA THR A 2 12.05 -44.47 20.94
C THR A 2 12.21 -42.96 21.06
N ASN A 3 13.08 -42.54 21.96
CA ASN A 3 13.57 -41.17 22.06
C ASN A 3 14.48 -40.90 20.84
N LYS A 4 13.90 -40.49 19.72
CA LYS A 4 14.68 -40.12 18.52
C LYS A 4 15.48 -38.87 18.87
N ASN A 5 16.80 -38.92 18.67
CA ASN A 5 17.73 -37.83 18.92
C ASN A 5 17.39 -36.56 18.10
N MET A 6 16.51 -35.70 18.61
CA MET A 6 16.08 -34.44 17.98
C MET A 6 17.12 -33.31 18.07
N SER A 7 18.27 -33.58 18.71
CA SER A 7 19.34 -32.58 18.95
C SER A 7 19.86 -31.95 17.65
N GLY A 8 20.01 -32.73 16.58
CA GLY A 8 20.48 -32.26 15.28
C GLY A 8 19.52 -31.28 14.59
N ILE A 9 18.21 -31.52 14.69
CA ILE A 9 17.18 -30.65 14.09
C ILE A 9 17.15 -29.30 14.80
N HIS A 10 17.21 -29.31 16.13
CA HIS A 10 17.25 -28.08 16.93
C HIS A 10 18.56 -27.30 16.71
N ALA A 11 19.70 -27.99 16.54
CA ALA A 11 20.97 -27.35 16.23
C ALA A 11 20.96 -26.69 14.84
N TRP A 12 20.46 -27.40 13.82
CA TRP A 12 20.31 -26.86 12.48
C TRP A 12 19.39 -25.64 12.44
N GLN A 13 18.25 -25.71 13.14
CA GLN A 13 17.30 -24.61 13.19
C GLN A 13 17.88 -23.38 13.90
N ARG A 14 18.62 -23.56 15.01
CA ARG A 14 19.32 -22.47 15.70
C ARG A 14 20.37 -21.82 14.81
N ASN A 15 21.21 -22.61 14.16
CA ASN A 15 22.25 -22.12 13.25
C ASN A 15 21.62 -21.30 12.10
N ARG A 16 20.50 -21.77 11.54
CA ARG A 16 19.76 -21.03 10.50
C ARG A 16 19.22 -19.68 11.00
N VAL A 17 18.72 -19.63 12.23
CA VAL A 17 18.23 -18.40 12.88
C VAL A 17 19.36 -17.40 13.09
N GLU A 18 20.50 -17.87 13.59
CA GLU A 18 21.69 -17.06 13.85
C GLU A 18 22.33 -16.53 12.56
N ASN A 19 22.45 -17.36 11.52
CA ASN A 19 22.96 -16.94 10.21
C ASN A 19 22.08 -15.87 9.57
N SER A 20 20.76 -15.99 9.71
CA SER A 20 19.84 -14.97 9.20
C SER A 20 20.04 -13.64 9.95
N ALA A 21 20.23 -13.71 11.27
CA ALA A 21 20.46 -12.52 12.10
C ALA A 21 21.79 -11.82 11.77
N SER A 22 22.88 -12.58 11.60
CA SER A 22 24.18 -12.02 11.24
C SER A 22 24.16 -11.36 9.86
N LEU A 23 23.45 -11.95 8.91
CA LEU A 23 23.32 -11.41 7.55
C LEU A 23 22.49 -10.12 7.53
N VAL A 24 21.37 -10.09 8.27
CA VAL A 24 20.54 -8.87 8.42
C VAL A 24 21.34 -7.74 9.07
N LYS A 25 22.14 -8.06 10.10
CA LYS A 25 23.00 -7.06 10.76
C LYS A 25 23.96 -6.42 9.75
N ARG A 26 24.71 -7.23 8.99
CA ARG A 26 25.62 -6.75 7.95
C ARG A 26 24.92 -5.93 6.88
N ALA A 27 23.74 -6.36 6.44
CA ALA A 27 22.94 -5.63 5.48
C ALA A 27 22.52 -4.24 6.01
N ILE A 28 22.11 -4.15 7.27
CA ILE A 28 21.76 -2.88 7.93
C ILE A 28 23.01 -2.00 8.07
N ASP A 29 24.16 -2.54 8.46
CA ASP A 29 25.41 -1.77 8.58
C ASP A 29 25.85 -1.17 7.24
N VAL A 30 25.67 -1.90 6.12
CA VAL A 30 25.91 -1.38 4.77
C VAL A 30 24.94 -0.26 4.41
N LEU A 31 23.65 -0.40 4.74
CA LEU A 31 22.67 0.64 4.47
C LEU A 31 22.93 1.90 5.33
N LEU A 32 23.34 1.73 6.59
CA LEU A 32 23.69 2.83 7.48
C LEU A 32 24.94 3.57 6.98
N SER A 33 25.99 2.86 6.58
CA SER A 33 27.22 3.49 6.06
C SER A 33 26.98 4.19 4.72
N GLY A 34 26.07 3.69 3.89
CA GLY A 34 25.65 4.36 2.66
C GLY A 34 24.63 5.50 2.85
N GLY A 35 24.17 5.76 4.08
CA GLY A 35 23.10 6.73 4.33
C GLY A 35 21.78 6.38 3.62
N LEU A 36 21.59 5.11 3.26
CA LEU A 36 20.45 4.64 2.49
C LEU A 36 19.25 4.38 3.39
N ARG A 37 18.05 4.53 2.82
CA ARG A 37 16.80 4.23 3.53
C ARG A 37 16.76 2.75 3.96
N ILE A 38 16.41 2.53 5.22
CA ILE A 38 16.25 1.19 5.78
C ILE A 38 14.77 0.81 5.74
N SER A 39 14.39 0.04 4.73
CA SER A 39 13.08 -0.60 4.57
C SER A 39 13.26 -2.11 4.45
N LEU A 40 12.17 -2.87 4.59
CA LEU A 40 12.23 -4.32 4.45
C LEU A 40 12.80 -4.74 3.09
N THR A 41 12.44 -4.03 2.01
CA THR A 41 12.93 -4.30 0.65
C THR A 41 14.41 -3.99 0.49
N THR A 42 14.89 -2.86 1.02
CA THR A 42 16.31 -2.50 0.91
C THR A 42 17.20 -3.43 1.73
N VAL A 43 16.73 -3.87 2.91
CA VAL A 43 17.45 -4.87 3.72
C VAL A 43 17.51 -6.22 2.99
N VAL A 44 16.44 -6.67 2.34
CA VAL A 44 16.47 -7.91 1.52
C VAL A 44 17.47 -7.79 0.38
N LEU A 45 17.48 -6.67 -0.35
CA LEU A 45 18.43 -6.46 -1.44
C LEU A 45 19.88 -6.41 -0.94
N ALA A 46 20.15 -5.59 0.08
CA ALA A 46 21.47 -5.48 0.67
C ALA A 46 21.95 -6.83 1.24
N SER A 47 21.05 -7.63 1.82
CA SER A 47 21.38 -8.96 2.34
C SER A 47 21.88 -9.91 1.26
N LYS A 48 21.38 -9.81 0.02
CA LYS A 48 21.87 -10.62 -1.10
C LYS A 48 23.28 -10.21 -1.51
N SER A 49 23.57 -8.91 -1.50
CA SER A 49 24.89 -8.39 -1.85
C SER A 49 25.98 -8.75 -0.84
N VAL A 50 25.64 -8.85 0.45
CA VAL A 50 26.61 -9.20 1.51
C VAL A 50 26.73 -10.70 1.77
N ASP A 51 25.82 -11.50 1.23
CA ASP A 51 25.83 -12.96 1.31
C ASP A 51 26.83 -13.55 0.32
N PRO A 52 27.85 -14.29 0.78
CA PRO A 52 28.79 -14.99 -0.12
C PRO A 52 28.11 -15.95 -1.10
N THR A 53 26.91 -16.45 -0.76
CA THR A 53 26.13 -17.37 -1.61
C THR A 53 25.11 -16.65 -2.50
N GLY A 54 24.94 -15.33 -2.32
CA GLY A 54 23.99 -14.50 -3.08
C GLY A 54 22.51 -14.76 -2.81
N LYS A 55 22.15 -15.65 -1.87
CA LYS A 55 20.75 -16.00 -1.56
C LYS A 55 20.06 -14.90 -0.75
N GLY A 56 20.80 -14.29 0.18
CA GLY A 56 20.31 -13.27 1.08
C GLY A 56 19.29 -13.79 2.09
N VAL A 57 18.60 -12.87 2.76
CA VAL A 57 17.48 -13.16 3.67
C VAL A 57 16.18 -12.70 3.02
N SER A 58 15.12 -13.51 3.09
CA SER A 58 13.81 -13.12 2.60
C SER A 58 13.09 -12.19 3.59
N ALA A 59 12.15 -11.39 3.07
CA ALA A 59 11.30 -10.53 3.89
C ALA A 59 10.55 -11.32 4.98
N SER A 60 10.03 -12.50 4.64
CA SER A 60 9.30 -13.34 5.60
C SER A 60 10.21 -13.85 6.72
N THR A 61 11.48 -14.18 6.42
CA THR A 61 12.46 -14.57 7.44
C THR A 61 12.78 -13.42 8.38
N ILE A 62 12.94 -12.19 7.86
CA ILE A 62 13.20 -11.00 8.68
C ILE A 62 12.04 -10.77 9.67
N LEU A 63 10.80 -10.95 9.23
CA LEU A 63 9.62 -10.74 10.06
C LEU A 63 9.38 -11.86 11.09
N ARG A 64 9.68 -13.13 10.74
CA ARG A 64 9.44 -14.28 11.61
C ARG A 64 10.54 -14.50 12.65
N ASN A 65 11.79 -14.19 12.30
CA ASN A 65 12.90 -14.28 13.24
C ASN A 65 12.90 -13.05 14.15
N ARG A 66 12.60 -13.23 15.45
CA ARG A 66 12.53 -12.14 16.43
C ARG A 66 13.78 -11.26 16.46
N GLN A 67 14.97 -11.85 16.34
CA GLN A 67 16.23 -11.07 16.35
C GLN A 67 16.34 -10.20 15.10
N CYS A 68 16.06 -10.76 13.92
CA CYS A 68 16.04 -10.00 12.66
C CYS A 68 15.02 -8.87 12.70
N HIS A 69 13.81 -9.17 13.18
CA HIS A 69 12.73 -8.20 13.26
C HIS A 69 13.08 -7.05 14.23
N ALA A 70 13.70 -7.37 15.38
CA ALA A 70 14.13 -6.36 16.34
C ALA A 70 15.21 -5.43 15.75
N MET A 71 16.22 -5.99 15.07
CA MET A 71 17.24 -5.19 14.39
C MET A 71 16.64 -4.32 13.29
N TYR A 72 15.79 -4.91 12.44
CA TYR A 72 15.06 -4.16 11.44
C TYR A 72 14.27 -3.01 12.06
N LYS A 73 13.41 -3.28 13.06
CA LYS A 73 12.55 -2.28 13.69
C LYS A 73 13.35 -1.15 14.34
N LYS A 74 14.51 -1.45 14.93
CA LYS A 74 15.38 -0.45 15.58
C LYS A 74 15.96 0.55 14.58
N HIS A 75 16.33 0.09 13.39
CA HIS A 75 16.99 0.90 12.37
C HIS A 75 16.06 1.32 11.23
N ALA A 76 14.86 0.74 11.16
CA ALA A 76 13.87 1.05 10.15
C ALA A 76 13.66 2.55 10.15
N THR A 77 14.00 3.16 9.02
CA THR A 77 13.59 4.53 8.76
C THR A 77 12.08 4.45 8.61
N LEU A 78 11.37 4.67 9.71
CA LEU A 78 9.96 5.02 9.65
C LEU A 78 9.94 6.19 8.68
N SER A 79 9.47 5.94 7.45
CA SER A 79 8.88 7.02 6.69
C SER A 79 7.75 7.46 7.59
N GLY A 80 8.01 8.46 8.45
CA GLY A 80 6.99 9.18 9.16
C GLY A 80 5.97 9.46 8.10
N SER A 81 4.81 8.79 8.24
CA SER A 81 3.70 8.77 7.30
C SER A 81 4.09 9.47 6.01
N SER A 82 4.70 8.76 5.06
CA SER A 82 4.50 9.19 3.69
C SER A 82 3.01 8.99 3.53
N GLN A 83 2.25 10.02 3.91
CA GLN A 83 1.25 10.59 3.06
C GLN A 83 1.93 10.47 1.71
N LYS A 84 1.63 9.36 1.02
CA LYS A 84 1.36 9.46 -0.39
C LYS A 84 0.45 10.67 -0.39
N LYS A 85 1.04 11.84 -0.70
CA LYS A 85 0.30 12.89 -1.34
C LYS A 85 -0.30 12.07 -2.46
N LEU A 86 -1.56 11.68 -2.26
CA LEU A 86 -2.40 11.22 -3.33
C LEU A 86 -2.37 12.46 -4.21
N THR A 87 -1.35 12.53 -5.07
CA THR A 87 -1.48 13.18 -6.34
C THR A 87 -2.71 12.48 -6.87
N ILE A 88 -3.84 13.16 -6.67
CA ILE A 88 -5.00 13.03 -7.53
C ILE A 88 -4.34 12.93 -8.90
N SER A 89 -4.51 11.80 -9.56
CA SER A 89 -4.04 11.68 -10.93
C SER A 89 -4.66 12.86 -11.66
N ASP A 90 -3.85 13.88 -11.94
CA ASP A 90 -4.25 15.13 -12.62
C ASP A 90 -4.86 14.84 -14.00
N THR A 91 -4.86 13.57 -14.42
CA THR A 91 -5.33 13.07 -15.70
C THR A 91 -6.84 13.08 -15.88
N GLU A 92 -7.67 13.07 -14.82
CA GLU A 92 -9.15 13.01 -14.99
C GLU A 92 -9.87 14.34 -14.70
N LEU A 93 -9.28 15.24 -13.91
CA LEU A 93 -9.80 16.60 -13.70
C LEU A 93 -8.93 17.56 -14.50
N ASN A 94 -9.26 17.78 -15.77
CA ASN A 94 -8.61 18.83 -16.56
C ASN A 94 -8.95 20.20 -15.95
N ASP A 95 -7.93 20.91 -15.45
CA ASP A 95 -8.01 22.25 -14.86
C ASP A 95 -9.11 22.45 -13.80
N PRO A 96 -9.00 21.80 -12.63
CA PRO A 96 -10.02 21.91 -11.59
C PRO A 96 -10.12 23.33 -11.05
N THR A 97 -11.35 23.82 -10.92
CA THR A 97 -11.66 25.10 -10.29
C THR A 97 -11.20 25.11 -8.84
N ALA A 98 -10.88 26.27 -8.27
CA ALA A 98 -10.50 26.41 -6.86
C ALA A 98 -11.50 25.75 -5.88
N SER A 99 -12.80 25.82 -6.21
CA SER A 99 -13.89 25.17 -5.48
C SER A 99 -13.79 23.64 -5.50
N GLU A 100 -13.46 23.08 -6.65
CA GLU A 100 -13.33 21.64 -6.87
C GLU A 100 -12.10 21.10 -6.15
N LEU A 101 -10.97 21.82 -6.21
CA LEU A 101 -9.78 21.49 -5.42
C LEU A 101 -10.07 21.49 -3.91
N ARG A 102 -10.75 22.52 -3.39
CA ARG A 102 -11.13 22.58 -1.97
C ARG A 102 -12.03 21.41 -1.58
N ARG A 103 -12.97 21.04 -2.44
CA ARG A 103 -13.86 19.89 -2.23
C ARG A 103 -13.10 18.57 -2.30
N ALA A 104 -12.14 18.43 -3.22
CA ALA A 104 -11.28 17.26 -3.34
C ALA A 104 -10.47 17.02 -2.06
N TYR A 105 -9.85 18.06 -1.49
CA TYR A 105 -9.14 17.97 -0.22
C TYR A 105 -10.07 17.56 0.95
N LEU A 106 -11.28 18.09 1.00
CA LEU A 106 -12.28 17.70 2.00
C LEU A 106 -12.73 16.24 1.85
N LEU A 107 -12.79 15.73 0.63
CA LEU A 107 -13.14 14.33 0.36
C LEU A 107 -11.96 13.41 0.69
N ALA A 108 -10.73 13.82 0.41
CA ALA A 108 -9.52 13.06 0.72
C ALA A 108 -9.33 12.81 2.23
N SER A 109 -9.90 13.66 3.10
CA SER A 109 -9.87 13.45 4.56
C SER A 109 -10.95 12.51 5.09
N LYS A 110 -11.87 12.03 4.23
CA LYS A 110 -12.96 11.13 4.64
C LYS A 110 -12.53 9.66 4.58
N SER A 111 -13.24 8.80 5.32
CA SER A 111 -13.05 7.35 5.25
C SER A 111 -13.45 6.80 3.88
N LYS A 112 -12.85 5.67 3.49
CA LYS A 112 -13.22 4.93 2.26
C LYS A 112 -14.71 4.60 2.22
N THR A 113 -15.29 4.21 3.35
CA THR A 113 -16.74 3.89 3.45
C THR A 113 -17.61 5.12 3.19
N ALA A 114 -17.23 6.29 3.70
CA ALA A 114 -17.96 7.53 3.45
C ALA A 114 -17.86 7.99 1.98
N LEU A 115 -16.72 7.74 1.33
CA LEU A 115 -16.55 8.01 -0.10
C LEU A 115 -17.41 7.06 -0.96
N ILE A 116 -17.41 5.76 -0.67
CA ILE A 116 -18.26 4.78 -1.38
C ILE A 116 -19.73 5.17 -1.28
N ALA A 117 -20.21 5.52 -0.08
CA ALA A 117 -21.61 5.93 0.11
C ALA A 117 -21.97 7.18 -0.71
N LYS A 118 -21.05 8.15 -0.81
CA LYS A 118 -21.25 9.35 -1.64
C LYS A 118 -21.29 9.04 -3.12
N VAL A 119 -20.44 8.15 -3.61
CA VAL A 119 -20.44 7.75 -5.03
C VAL A 119 -21.77 7.09 -5.38
N ILE A 120 -22.23 6.12 -4.58
CA ILE A 120 -23.52 5.45 -4.78
C ILE A 120 -24.69 6.45 -4.78
N LEU A 121 -24.65 7.46 -3.90
CA LEU A 121 -25.68 8.49 -3.86
C LEU A 121 -25.68 9.33 -5.15
N LEU A 122 -24.51 9.76 -5.62
CA LEU A 122 -24.38 10.55 -6.86
C LEU A 122 -24.83 9.76 -8.09
N GLU A 123 -24.52 8.47 -8.15
CA GLU A 123 -24.99 7.57 -9.24
C GLU A 123 -26.53 7.53 -9.29
N ARG A 124 -27.19 7.38 -8.14
CA ARG A 124 -28.66 7.38 -8.05
C ARG A 124 -29.28 8.74 -8.40
N GLU A 125 -28.67 9.83 -7.96
CA GLU A 125 -29.13 11.17 -8.29
C GLU A 125 -29.01 11.44 -9.79
N LEU A 126 -27.91 11.02 -10.41
CA LEU A 126 -27.70 11.14 -11.85
C LEU A 126 -28.75 10.35 -12.64
N GLU A 127 -28.98 9.09 -12.29
CA GLU A 127 -30.01 8.25 -12.91
C GLU A 127 -31.39 8.91 -12.83
N ASN A 128 -31.75 9.47 -11.67
CA ASN A 128 -33.01 10.17 -11.49
C ASN A 128 -33.11 11.44 -12.37
N CYS A 129 -32.03 12.21 -12.49
CA CYS A 129 -31.97 13.36 -13.38
C CYS A 129 -32.11 12.97 -14.87
N GLU A 130 -31.49 11.87 -15.28
CA GLU A 130 -31.62 11.34 -16.65
C GLU A 130 -33.05 10.93 -16.96
N ILE A 131 -33.72 10.23 -16.03
CA ILE A 131 -35.14 9.88 -16.14
C ILE A 131 -36.00 11.14 -16.28
N GLN A 132 -35.80 12.14 -15.42
CA GLN A 132 -36.55 13.39 -15.49
C GLN A 132 -36.33 14.13 -16.81
N ASN A 133 -35.09 14.18 -17.28
CA ASN A 133 -34.76 14.78 -18.58
C ASN A 133 -35.42 14.04 -19.74
N GLY A 134 -35.47 12.70 -19.69
CA GLY A 134 -36.23 11.89 -20.65
C GLY A 134 -37.71 12.26 -20.67
N ASN A 135 -38.34 12.30 -19.49
CA ASN A 135 -39.75 12.68 -19.36
C ASN A 135 -40.03 14.10 -19.88
N LEU A 136 -39.14 15.05 -19.62
CA LEU A 136 -39.24 16.41 -20.14
C LEU A 136 -39.12 16.46 -21.66
N ARG A 137 -38.21 15.68 -22.26
CA ARG A 137 -38.05 15.57 -23.72
C ARG A 137 -39.31 15.02 -24.37
N GLU A 138 -39.88 13.93 -23.84
CA GLU A 138 -41.15 13.36 -24.32
C GLU A 138 -42.30 14.36 -24.22
N LYS A 139 -42.35 15.13 -23.13
CA LYS A 139 -43.35 16.18 -22.95
C LYS A 139 -43.18 17.33 -23.95
N ILE A 140 -41.94 17.73 -24.26
CA ILE A 140 -41.67 18.75 -25.28
C ILE A 140 -42.07 18.23 -26.67
N LEU A 141 -41.74 16.98 -27.00
CA LEU A 141 -42.10 16.36 -28.27
C LEU A 141 -43.62 16.30 -28.48
N SER A 142 -44.37 15.87 -27.46
CA SER A 142 -45.84 15.82 -27.54
C SER A 142 -46.51 17.20 -27.64
N LEU A 143 -45.88 18.26 -27.10
CA LEU A 143 -46.35 19.64 -27.25
C LEU A 143 -45.99 20.25 -28.62
N GLN A 144 -44.87 19.85 -29.23
CA GLN A 144 -44.40 20.36 -30.53
C GLN A 144 -45.00 19.62 -31.73
N LEU A 145 -45.46 18.37 -31.55
CA LEU A 145 -46.12 17.56 -32.58
C LEU A 145 -47.50 17.08 -32.09
N PRO A 146 -48.49 17.99 -31.92
CA PRO A 146 -49.80 17.62 -31.37
C PRO A 146 -50.63 16.70 -32.28
N HIS A 147 -50.25 16.51 -33.55
CA HIS A 147 -51.03 15.78 -34.56
C HIS A 147 -50.16 14.94 -35.52
N LEU A 148 -49.57 13.87 -35.01
CA LEU A 148 -49.19 12.68 -35.79
C LEU A 148 -49.71 11.44 -35.04
#